data_AF-A0A929ZFC8-F1
#
_entry.id   AF-A0A929ZFC8-F1
#
_cell.length_a   1.000
_cell.length_b   1.000
_cell.length_c   1.000
_cell.angle_alpha   90.00
_cell.angle_beta   90.00
_cell.angle_gamma   90.00
#
_symmetry.space_group_name_H-M   'P 1'
#
loop_
_entity.id
_entity.type
_entity.pdbx_description
1 polymer ?
#
loop_
_entity_poly.entity_id
_entity_poly.type
_entity_poly.pdbx_seq_one_letter_code
_entity_poly.pdbx_strand_id
1 'polypeptide(L)'
;AIYSSAQALSAHRPGDRPMALDFRTIGLTALVETGGRIVVNPGTDAVLLPRPAVAALAQGDEWLPAWRDGSLRELLLAEATAACPAIVDIDIAYAGEGLTRVLVAVDRASFAQGADASAMKETLSAALNAVGANPRLIASADRVEIAPVLR
;
A
#
# COMPACT_ATOMS: atom_id res chain seq x y z
N ALA A 1 -17.46 6.17 7.41
CA ALA A 1 -17.74 5.00 6.57
C ALA A 1 -18.88 5.33 5.63
N ILE A 2 -18.88 4.76 4.43
CA ILE A 2 -19.93 4.97 3.42
C ILE A 2 -20.53 3.65 2.99
N TYR A 3 -21.67 3.71 2.31
CA TYR A 3 -22.35 2.56 1.76
C TYR A 3 -22.55 2.77 0.27
N SER A 4 -22.28 1.71 -0.50
CA SER A 4 -22.45 1.68 -1.95
C SER A 4 -23.92 1.65 -2.38
N SER A 5 -24.84 1.27 -1.48
CA SER A 5 -26.27 1.21 -1.75
C SER A 5 -27.11 1.40 -0.48
N ALA A 6 -28.37 1.82 -0.66
CA ALA A 6 -29.34 1.88 0.42
C ALA A 6 -29.57 0.51 1.06
N GLN A 7 -29.53 -0.58 0.27
CA GLN A 7 -29.67 -1.94 0.76
C GLN A 7 -28.52 -2.32 1.70
N ALA A 8 -27.27 -2.01 1.32
CA ALA A 8 -26.10 -2.25 2.16
C ALA A 8 -26.16 -1.44 3.47
N LEU A 9 -26.64 -0.19 3.42
CA LEU A 9 -26.89 0.61 4.61
C LEU A 9 -27.96 -0.04 5.50
N SER A 10 -29.15 -0.34 4.96
CA SER A 10 -30.26 -0.88 5.75
C SER A 10 -29.97 -2.26 6.35
N ALA A 11 -29.19 -3.09 5.65
CA ALA A 11 -28.73 -4.38 6.19
C ALA A 11 -27.82 -4.21 7.41
N HIS A 12 -26.94 -3.19 7.40
CA HIS A 12 -26.02 -2.94 8.50
C HIS A 12 -26.62 -2.07 9.61
N ARG A 13 -27.46 -1.08 9.25
CA ARG A 13 -28.09 -0.11 10.15
C ARG A 13 -29.58 0.04 9.83
N PRO A 14 -30.43 -0.85 10.37
CA PRO A 14 -31.87 -0.75 10.22
C PRO A 14 -32.40 0.56 10.80
N GLY A 15 -33.22 1.29 10.04
CA GLY A 15 -33.84 2.54 10.46
C GLY A 15 -33.12 3.83 10.03
N ASP A 16 -31.85 3.73 9.63
CA ASP A 16 -31.12 4.87 9.07
C ASP A 16 -31.67 5.24 7.68
N ARG A 17 -31.84 6.54 7.42
CA ARG A 17 -32.29 7.04 6.12
C ARG A 17 -31.08 7.22 5.19
N PRO A 18 -31.06 6.61 3.99
CA PRO A 18 -29.99 6.82 3.02
C PRO A 18 -29.87 8.29 2.62
N MET A 19 -28.64 8.80 2.57
CA MET A 19 -28.31 10.10 2.01
C MET A 19 -27.37 9.87 0.82
N ALA A 20 -27.79 10.33 -0.36
CA ALA A 20 -26.94 10.29 -1.54
C ALA A 20 -26.00 11.49 -1.53
N LEU A 21 -24.70 11.21 -1.60
CA LEU A 21 -23.64 12.19 -1.75
C LEU A 21 -22.71 11.71 -2.86
N ASP A 22 -22.22 12.62 -3.68
CA ASP A 22 -21.16 12.29 -4.63
C ASP A 22 -19.84 11.99 -3.90
N PHE A 23 -18.99 11.21 -4.55
CA PHE A 23 -17.72 10.80 -3.95
C PHE A 23 -16.79 12.00 -3.69
N ARG A 24 -16.86 13.08 -4.49
CA ARG A 24 -16.02 14.25 -4.28
C ARG A 24 -16.32 14.90 -2.94
N THR A 25 -17.58 15.13 -2.60
CA THR A 25 -17.96 15.65 -1.27
C THR A 25 -17.51 14.72 -0.15
N ILE A 26 -17.79 13.41 -0.28
CA ILE A 26 -17.36 12.41 0.72
C ILE A 26 -15.84 12.42 0.90
N GLY A 27 -15.09 12.43 -0.20
CA GLY A 27 -13.63 12.37 -0.22
C GLY A 27 -13.00 13.61 0.40
N LEU A 28 -13.49 14.80 0.05
CA LEU A 28 -13.04 16.05 0.65
C LEU A 28 -13.29 16.09 2.16
N THR A 29 -14.47 15.66 2.61
CA THR A 29 -14.75 15.52 4.05
C THR A 29 -13.81 14.50 4.70
N ALA A 30 -13.57 13.35 4.08
CA ALA A 30 -12.70 12.32 4.63
C ALA A 30 -11.24 12.79 4.79
N LEU A 31 -10.72 13.57 3.84
CA LEU A 31 -9.37 14.15 3.90
C LEU A 31 -9.16 15.06 5.11
N VAL A 32 -10.22 15.77 5.54
CA VAL A 32 -10.17 16.67 6.70
C VAL A 32 -10.46 15.93 8.00
N GLU A 33 -11.52 15.11 8.02
CA GLU A 33 -12.11 14.58 9.25
C GLU A 33 -11.56 13.20 9.67
N THR A 34 -11.01 12.43 8.73
CA THR A 34 -10.68 11.00 8.95
C THR A 34 -9.25 10.62 8.57
N GLY A 35 -8.38 11.61 8.34
CA GLY A 35 -7.04 11.39 7.83
C GLY A 35 -7.01 10.87 6.38
N GLY A 36 -8.11 11.05 5.64
CA GLY A 36 -8.23 10.65 4.24
C GLY A 36 -8.57 9.18 4.00
N ARG A 37 -9.06 8.43 4.98
CA ARG A 37 -9.40 7.01 4.81
C ARG A 37 -10.90 6.80 4.80
N ILE A 38 -11.40 6.00 3.88
CA ILE A 38 -12.83 5.68 3.79
C ILE A 38 -13.02 4.17 3.83
N VAL A 39 -13.85 3.70 4.78
CA VAL A 39 -14.36 2.32 4.75
C VAL A 39 -15.70 2.32 4.02
N VAL A 40 -15.80 1.50 2.97
CA VAL A 40 -17.01 1.25 2.19
C VAL A 40 -17.66 -0.04 2.67
N ASN A 41 -18.99 -0.06 2.81
CA ASN A 41 -19.80 -1.23 3.17
C ASN A 41 -19.31 -1.98 4.44
N PRO A 42 -19.07 -1.30 5.57
CA PRO A 42 -18.46 -1.91 6.77
C PRO A 42 -19.22 -3.12 7.37
N GLY A 43 -20.51 -3.29 7.07
CA GLY A 43 -21.33 -4.40 7.56
C GLY A 43 -21.39 -5.62 6.64
N THR A 44 -20.68 -5.59 5.51
CA THR A 44 -20.65 -6.68 4.51
C THR A 44 -19.22 -6.82 3.98
N ASP A 45 -19.00 -6.69 2.67
CA ASP A 45 -17.68 -6.71 2.05
C ASP A 45 -16.99 -5.36 2.28
N ALA A 46 -16.39 -5.21 3.46
CA ALA A 46 -15.70 -3.99 3.85
C ALA A 46 -14.49 -3.75 2.92
N VAL A 47 -14.46 -2.58 2.28
CA VAL A 47 -13.33 -2.15 1.46
C VAL A 47 -12.75 -0.87 2.05
N LEU A 48 -11.46 -0.90 2.41
CA LEU A 48 -10.73 0.29 2.84
C LEU A 48 -10.10 1.00 1.65
N LEU A 49 -10.56 2.23 1.38
CA LEU A 49 -9.91 3.16 0.48
C LEU A 49 -8.81 3.91 1.23
N PRO A 50 -7.53 3.75 0.84
CA PRO A 50 -6.42 4.43 1.49
C PRO A 50 -6.37 5.91 1.10
N ARG A 51 -5.61 6.71 1.86
CA ARG A 51 -5.49 8.16 1.63
C ARG A 51 -5.14 8.57 0.19
N PRO A 52 -4.19 7.91 -0.51
CA PRO A 52 -3.88 8.27 -1.90
C PRO A 52 -5.07 8.05 -2.86
N ALA A 53 -5.88 7.01 -2.62
CA ALA A 53 -7.08 6.74 -3.41
C ALA A 53 -8.14 7.81 -3.19
N VAL A 54 -8.40 8.14 -1.92
CA VAL A 54 -9.38 9.17 -1.55
C VAL A 54 -8.96 10.53 -2.10
N ALA A 55 -7.67 10.88 -2.02
CA ALA A 55 -7.15 12.14 -2.54
C ALA A 55 -7.31 12.27 -4.06
N ALA A 56 -7.00 11.23 -4.83
CA ALA A 56 -7.18 11.23 -6.29
C ALA A 56 -8.66 11.32 -6.67
N LEU A 57 -9.49 10.43 -6.11
CA LEU A 57 -10.91 10.36 -6.42
C LEU A 57 -11.68 11.63 -5.99
N ALA A 58 -11.27 12.28 -4.88
CA ALA A 58 -11.85 13.55 -4.46
C ALA A 58 -11.57 14.70 -5.44
N GLN A 59 -10.42 14.65 -6.13
CA GLN A 59 -10.06 15.62 -7.16
C GLN A 59 -10.74 15.32 -8.50
N GLY A 60 -11.28 14.11 -8.67
CA GLY A 60 -11.84 13.61 -9.92
C GLY A 60 -10.81 12.89 -10.80
N ASP A 61 -9.65 12.58 -10.24
CA ASP A 61 -8.57 11.85 -10.93
C ASP A 61 -8.75 10.34 -10.78
N GLU A 62 -8.08 9.59 -11.66
CA GLU A 62 -7.94 8.15 -11.50
C GLU A 62 -6.87 7.82 -10.46
N TRP A 63 -7.17 6.85 -9.59
CA TRP A 63 -6.18 6.32 -8.66
C TRP A 63 -5.38 5.20 -9.32
N LEU A 64 -4.05 5.34 -9.35
CA LEU A 64 -3.11 4.27 -9.69
C LEU A 64 -2.55 3.64 -8.41
N PRO A 65 -2.96 2.41 -8.04
CA PRO A 65 -2.41 1.73 -6.88
C PRO A 65 -0.94 1.35 -7.07
N ALA A 66 -0.16 1.33 -5.99
CA ALA A 66 1.26 0.99 -6.03
C ALA A 66 1.56 -0.37 -6.68
N TRP A 67 0.71 -1.38 -6.44
CA TRP A 67 0.85 -2.72 -7.04
C TRP A 67 0.50 -2.79 -8.54
N ARG A 68 -0.05 -1.71 -9.13
CA ARG A 68 -0.28 -1.60 -10.57
C ARG A 68 0.71 -0.65 -11.25
N ASP A 69 1.55 0.05 -10.49
CA ASP A 69 2.57 0.96 -11.02
C ASP A 69 3.87 0.20 -11.32
N GLY A 70 3.99 -0.30 -12.56
CA GLY A 70 5.18 -1.01 -13.02
C GLY A 70 6.46 -0.17 -12.94
N SER A 71 6.35 1.14 -13.17
CA SER A 71 7.50 2.05 -13.11
C SER A 71 7.98 2.31 -11.68
N LEU A 72 7.07 2.27 -10.69
CA LEU A 72 7.44 2.28 -9.27
C LEU A 72 8.20 0.99 -8.91
N ARG A 73 7.71 -0.18 -9.35
CA ARG A 73 8.39 -1.45 -9.10
C ARG A 73 9.80 -1.45 -9.68
N GLU A 74 9.97 -1.03 -10.94
CA GLU A 74 11.27 -0.96 -11.60
C GLU A 74 12.23 -0.01 -10.89
N LEU A 75 11.75 1.16 -10.46
CA LEU A 75 12.53 2.11 -9.67
C LEU A 75 13.04 1.49 -8.36
N LEU A 76 12.13 0.89 -7.59
CA LEU A 76 12.48 0.28 -6.30
C LEU A 76 13.48 -0.87 -6.49
N LEU A 77 13.32 -1.69 -7.54
CA LEU A 77 14.24 -2.77 -7.84
C LEU A 77 15.64 -2.24 -8.19
N ALA A 78 15.72 -1.21 -9.03
CA ALA A 78 17.00 -0.59 -9.42
C ALA A 78 17.73 0.01 -8.20
N GLU A 79 17.02 0.74 -7.34
CA GLU A 79 17.59 1.32 -6.11
C GLU A 79 18.04 0.22 -5.13
N ALA A 80 17.20 -0.81 -4.93
CA ALA A 80 17.49 -1.89 -3.99
C ALA A 80 18.67 -2.76 -4.45
N THR A 81 18.74 -3.12 -5.73
CA THR A 81 19.84 -3.91 -6.32
C THR A 81 21.17 -3.14 -6.30
N ALA A 82 21.13 -1.81 -6.52
CA ALA A 82 22.30 -0.95 -6.40
C ALA A 82 22.81 -0.88 -4.94
N ALA A 83 21.91 -0.88 -3.96
CA ALA A 83 22.26 -0.86 -2.54
C ALA A 83 22.70 -2.24 -2.01
N CYS A 84 22.10 -3.33 -2.50
CA CYS A 84 22.39 -4.69 -2.09
C CYS A 84 22.27 -5.65 -3.29
N PRO A 85 23.40 -6.12 -3.85
CA PRO A 85 23.40 -7.04 -5.00
C PRO A 85 22.73 -8.39 -4.76
N ALA A 86 22.50 -8.78 -3.50
CA ALA A 86 21.79 -10.01 -3.14
C ALA A 86 20.28 -9.92 -3.37
N ILE A 87 19.72 -8.72 -3.53
CA ILE A 87 18.32 -8.52 -3.90
C ILE A 87 18.17 -8.82 -5.39
N VAL A 88 17.26 -9.72 -5.75
CA VAL A 88 17.10 -10.19 -7.13
C VAL A 88 15.77 -9.79 -7.76
N ASP A 89 14.76 -9.48 -6.95
CA ASP A 89 13.42 -9.11 -7.42
C ASP A 89 12.67 -8.32 -6.34
N ILE A 90 11.72 -7.50 -6.77
CA ILE A 90 10.77 -6.80 -5.91
C ILE A 90 9.38 -6.97 -6.49
N ASP A 91 8.42 -7.31 -5.64
CA ASP A 91 7.01 -7.34 -5.96
C ASP A 91 6.22 -6.46 -4.98
N ILE A 92 5.15 -5.84 -5.47
CA ILE A 92 4.27 -4.97 -4.68
C ILE A 92 2.87 -5.55 -4.73
N ALA A 93 2.32 -5.88 -3.57
CA ALA A 93 1.02 -6.52 -3.46
C ALA A 93 0.10 -5.78 -2.49
N TYR A 94 -1.21 -5.88 -2.74
CA TYR A 94 -2.22 -5.50 -1.76
C TYR A 94 -2.40 -6.63 -0.74
N ALA A 95 -2.20 -6.32 0.54
CA ALA A 95 -2.25 -7.29 1.63
C ALA A 95 -3.53 -7.17 2.50
N GLY A 96 -4.56 -6.47 2.01
CA GLY A 96 -5.81 -6.22 2.75
C GLY A 96 -5.71 -5.05 3.71
N GLU A 97 -6.86 -4.52 4.15
CA GLU A 97 -6.93 -3.46 5.18
C GLU A 97 -6.05 -2.23 4.89
N GLY A 98 -5.92 -1.87 3.61
CA GLY A 98 -5.11 -0.73 3.15
C GLY A 98 -3.59 -0.95 3.26
N LEU A 99 -3.15 -2.17 3.59
CA LEU A 99 -1.75 -2.55 3.66
C LEU A 99 -1.21 -2.85 2.25
N THR A 100 -0.12 -2.18 1.91
CA THR A 100 0.70 -2.51 0.75
C THR A 100 1.93 -3.27 1.22
N ARG A 101 2.15 -4.47 0.71
CA ARG A 101 3.32 -5.28 1.03
C ARG A 101 4.31 -5.23 -0.12
N VAL A 102 5.56 -4.89 0.18
CA VAL A 102 6.69 -4.97 -0.73
C VAL A 102 7.46 -6.23 -0.41
N LEU A 103 7.41 -7.20 -1.31
CA LEU A 103 8.15 -8.45 -1.21
C LEU A 103 9.51 -8.26 -1.86
N VAL A 104 10.58 -8.44 -1.10
CA VAL A 104 11.95 -8.28 -1.60
C VAL A 104 12.59 -9.66 -1.67
N ALA A 105 12.79 -10.18 -2.88
CA ALA A 105 13.43 -11.46 -3.07
C ALA A 105 14.94 -11.34 -2.91
N VAL A 106 15.51 -12.17 -2.03
CA VAL A 106 16.95 -12.20 -1.74
C VAL A 106 17.49 -13.57 -2.11
N ASP A 107 18.60 -13.60 -2.85
CA ASP A 107 19.28 -14.84 -3.21
C ASP A 107 19.89 -15.52 -1.96
N ARG A 108 19.47 -16.77 -1.71
CA ARG A 108 19.95 -17.56 -0.58
C ARG A 108 21.45 -17.87 -0.67
N ALA A 109 21.99 -18.06 -1.87
CA ALA A 109 23.41 -18.42 -2.03
C ALA A 109 24.33 -17.28 -1.55
N SER A 110 23.95 -16.05 -1.84
CA SER A 110 24.61 -14.84 -1.36
C SER A 110 24.56 -14.68 0.17
N PHE A 111 23.55 -15.24 0.83
CA PHE A 111 23.37 -15.16 2.29
C PHE A 111 24.13 -16.25 3.07
N ALA A 112 24.51 -17.35 2.42
CA ALA A 112 25.06 -18.54 3.08
C ALA A 112 26.60 -18.54 3.24
N GLN A 113 27.32 -17.55 2.71
CA GLN A 113 28.79 -17.52 2.78
C GLN A 113 29.28 -17.02 4.15
N GLY A 114 29.71 -17.97 4.99
CA GLY A 114 29.90 -17.85 6.44
C GLY A 114 31.11 -17.06 6.97
N ALA A 115 31.53 -15.99 6.32
CA ALA A 115 32.47 -15.02 6.91
C ALA A 115 31.91 -13.57 6.94
N ASP A 116 30.90 -13.27 6.13
CA ASP A 116 30.39 -11.91 5.88
C ASP A 116 28.88 -11.75 6.17
N ALA A 117 28.29 -12.73 6.87
CA ALA A 117 26.85 -12.77 7.12
C ALA A 117 26.33 -11.57 7.92
N SER A 118 27.15 -11.01 8.83
CA SER A 118 26.78 -9.80 9.58
C SER A 118 26.78 -8.56 8.70
N ALA A 119 27.82 -8.36 7.90
CA ALA A 119 27.91 -7.24 6.96
C ALA A 119 26.80 -7.31 5.91
N MET A 120 26.54 -8.50 5.36
CA MET A 120 25.42 -8.73 4.42
C MET A 120 24.07 -8.39 5.04
N LYS A 121 23.83 -8.77 6.32
CA LYS A 121 22.59 -8.43 7.03
C LYS A 121 22.45 -6.93 7.23
N GLU A 122 23.53 -6.22 7.53
CA GLU A 122 23.53 -4.76 7.65
C GLU A 122 23.25 -4.09 6.30
N THR A 123 23.91 -4.53 5.23
CA THR A 123 23.66 -4.04 3.86
C THR A 123 22.22 -4.28 3.42
N LEU A 124 21.68 -5.48 3.65
CA LEU A 124 20.28 -5.79 3.36
C LEU A 124 19.35 -4.90 4.17
N SER A 125 19.58 -4.75 5.49
CA SER A 125 18.75 -3.89 6.32
C SER A 125 18.76 -2.43 5.85
N ALA A 126 19.92 -1.92 5.42
CA ALA A 126 20.03 -0.57 4.86
C ALA A 126 19.26 -0.45 3.55
N ALA A 127 19.35 -1.44 2.66
CA ALA A 127 18.59 -1.47 1.41
C ALA A 127 17.07 -1.52 1.64
N LEU A 128 16.60 -2.37 2.56
CA LEU A 128 15.18 -2.45 2.91
C LEU A 128 14.67 -1.13 3.51
N ASN A 129 15.48 -0.48 4.36
CA ASN A 129 15.15 0.85 4.89
C ASN A 129 15.07 1.91 3.79
N ALA A 130 15.99 1.88 2.82
CA ALA A 130 15.97 2.79 1.68
C ALA A 130 14.72 2.62 0.82
N VAL A 131 14.32 1.37 0.54
CA VAL A 131 13.05 1.07 -0.16
C VAL A 131 11.86 1.66 0.60
N GLY A 132 11.82 1.49 1.93
CA GLY A 132 10.74 2.04 2.76
C GLY A 132 10.71 3.56 2.87
N ALA A 133 11.88 4.20 2.73
CA ALA A 133 12.01 5.64 2.71
C ALA A 133 11.78 6.25 1.32
N ASN A 134 11.55 5.44 0.27
CA ASN A 134 11.34 5.95 -1.07
C ASN A 134 10.10 6.88 -1.12
N PRO A 135 10.27 8.17 -1.50
CA PRO A 135 9.17 9.14 -1.44
C PRO A 135 7.97 8.77 -2.33
N ARG A 136 8.22 8.11 -3.46
CA ARG A 136 7.17 7.70 -4.39
C ARG A 136 6.34 6.53 -3.83
N LEU A 137 6.98 5.61 -3.11
CA LEU A 137 6.29 4.55 -2.38
C LEU A 137 5.42 5.13 -1.26
N ILE A 138 5.96 6.06 -0.47
CA ILE A 138 5.24 6.73 0.63
C ILE A 138 4.05 7.55 0.11
N ALA A 139 4.17 8.18 -1.05
CA ALA A 139 3.08 8.95 -1.65
C ALA A 139 1.96 8.05 -2.21
N SER A 140 2.31 6.86 -2.72
CA SER A 140 1.37 5.94 -3.38
C SER A 140 0.66 4.98 -2.42
N ALA A 141 1.22 4.75 -1.22
CA ALA A 141 0.68 3.83 -0.22
C ALA A 141 0.61 4.47 1.17
N ASP A 142 -0.39 4.09 1.95
CA ASP A 142 -0.64 4.67 3.28
C ASP A 142 0.02 3.83 4.40
N ARG A 143 -0.08 2.51 4.28
CA ARG A 143 0.61 1.55 5.15
C ARG A 143 1.48 0.66 4.27
N VAL A 144 2.77 0.63 4.56
CA VAL A 144 3.75 -0.16 3.83
C VAL A 144 4.40 -1.15 4.79
N GLU A 145 4.45 -2.41 4.38
CA GLU A 145 5.25 -3.44 5.04
C GLU A 145 6.26 -3.98 4.04
N ILE A 146 7.52 -4.10 4.45
CA ILE A 146 8.58 -4.66 3.63
C ILE A 146 8.93 -6.02 4.18
N ALA A 147 8.79 -7.05 3.36
CA ALA A 147 9.00 -8.43 3.74
C ALA A 147 10.07 -9.06 2.83
N PRO A 148 11.28 -9.32 3.35
CA PRO A 148 12.28 -10.07 2.61
C PRO A 148 11.86 -11.55 2.49
N VAL A 149 12.01 -12.11 1.30
CA VAL A 149 11.74 -13.53 1.00
C VAL A 149 12.99 -14.17 0.40
N LEU A 150 13.42 -15.30 0.95
CA LEU A 150 14.56 -16.04 0.42
C LEU A 150 14.13 -16.83 -0.81
N ARG A 151 14.83 -16.63 -1.93
CA ARG A 151 14.70 -17.46 -3.14
C ARG A 151 15.94 -18.33 -3.33
#